data_AF-A0A7S1PSV2-F1
#
_entry.id   AF-A0A7S1PSV2-F1
#
_cell.length_a   1.000
_cell.length_b   1.000
_cell.length_c   1.000
_cell.angle_alpha   90.00
_cell.angle_beta   90.00
_cell.angle_gamma   90.00
#
_symmetry.space_group_name_H-M   'P 1'
#
loop_
_entity.id
_entity.type
_entity.pdbx_description
1 polymer ?
#
loop_
_entity_poly.entity_id
_entity_poly.type
_entity_poly.pdbx_seq_one_letter_code
_entity_poly.pdbx_strand_id
1 'polypeptide(L)'
;QQQQQQQQQQQQRPQQAPFGAPVASPMGQQHNPRWTTRMGQCDPPATCEQWAFSCFCHQCAAAKSKTLTDGSDICYNFFCWHWIGGMSYVRREYGIKGSCGDDLMCGLFCMPCTIRRFYTEVETRKTIPLLRGGPDEWQTTLFACGCCEFFQAVLCPFCPAATAKQLLQPNQDMDSCFDWMCLIPPGIYGQVRHMYGIKAEFGMLEDCCLPVVCYPCAIAQARREAEWRLLNTPHVYGMTAAQGVGQTVLGKLGVSMQ
;
A
#
# COMPACT_ATOMS: atom_id res chain seq x y z
N GLN A 1 48.59 19.36 12.36
CA GLN A 1 47.58 19.59 13.43
C GLN A 1 46.15 19.65 12.89
N GLN A 2 45.86 20.25 11.72
CA GLN A 2 44.49 20.22 11.15
C GLN A 2 43.95 18.82 10.77
N GLN A 3 44.79 17.87 10.36
CA GLN A 3 44.34 16.50 10.07
C GLN A 3 43.89 15.68 11.29
N GLN A 4 44.37 16.00 12.50
CA GLN A 4 43.94 15.31 13.71
C GLN A 4 42.55 15.76 14.20
N GLN A 5 42.12 16.98 13.84
CA GLN A 5 40.77 17.46 14.21
C GLN A 5 39.66 16.82 13.38
N GLN A 6 39.91 16.42 12.13
CA GLN A 6 38.90 15.74 11.31
C GLN A 6 38.62 14.31 11.75
N GLN A 7 39.59 13.60 12.33
CA GLN A 7 39.35 12.25 12.84
C GLN A 7 38.53 12.23 14.14
N GLN A 8 38.63 13.27 14.99
CA GLN A 8 37.83 13.32 16.22
C GLN A 8 36.36 13.67 15.98
N GLN A 9 36.02 14.40 14.90
CA GLN A 9 34.62 14.69 14.57
C GLN A 9 33.85 13.50 13.97
N GLN A 10 34.52 12.49 13.40
CA GLN A 10 33.83 11.29 12.92
C GLN A 10 33.41 10.32 14.03
N GLN A 11 33.98 10.45 15.23
CA GLN A 11 33.77 9.48 16.32
C GLN A 11 32.62 9.84 17.28
N GLN A 12 31.93 10.96 17.05
CA GLN A 12 30.77 11.40 17.83
C GLN A 12 29.47 11.40 17.02
N ARG A 13 29.32 10.48 16.07
CA ARG A 13 27.98 10.22 15.51
C ARG A 13 27.20 9.44 16.59
N PRO A 14 26.14 10.01 17.20
CA PRO A 14 25.38 9.30 18.22
C PRO A 14 24.89 7.98 17.63
N GLN A 15 25.18 6.88 18.33
CA GLN A 15 24.59 5.59 18.03
C GLN A 15 23.08 5.77 18.11
N GLN A 16 22.43 5.85 16.95
CA GLN A 16 20.98 5.80 16.87
C GLN A 16 20.55 4.53 17.60
N ALA A 17 19.67 4.69 18.59
CA ALA A 17 19.12 3.58 19.33
C ALA A 17 18.61 2.53 18.33
N PRO A 18 18.87 1.23 18.56
CA PRO A 18 18.35 0.17 17.70
C PRO A 18 16.86 0.40 17.51
N PHE A 19 16.47 0.49 16.24
CA PHE A 19 15.12 0.75 15.76
C PHE A 19 14.09 0.09 16.69
N GLY A 20 13.19 0.91 17.22
CA GLY A 20 12.22 0.50 18.23
C GLY A 20 11.58 -0.83 17.87
N ALA A 21 11.57 -1.74 18.85
CA ALA A 21 10.88 -3.01 18.71
C ALA A 21 9.48 -2.75 18.11
N PRO A 22 9.03 -3.58 17.15
CA PRO A 22 7.72 -3.41 16.53
C PRO A 22 6.70 -3.23 17.64
N VAL A 23 5.98 -2.09 17.62
CA VAL A 23 4.86 -1.88 18.53
C VAL A 23 3.92 -3.04 18.26
N ALA A 24 3.85 -3.98 19.20
CA ALA A 24 2.97 -5.13 19.07
C ALA A 24 1.58 -4.56 18.85
N SER A 25 1.07 -4.69 17.61
CA SER A 25 -0.34 -4.39 17.33
C SER A 25 -1.14 -5.11 18.40
N PRO A 26 -2.08 -4.44 19.09
CA PRO A 26 -2.86 -5.07 20.14
C PRO A 26 -3.59 -6.28 19.55
N MET A 27 -2.98 -7.47 19.70
CA MET A 27 -3.31 -8.73 19.04
C MET A 27 -4.59 -9.37 19.61
N GLY A 28 -5.58 -8.56 20.00
CA GLY A 28 -6.73 -9.02 20.77
C GLY A 28 -8.10 -8.65 20.22
N GLN A 29 -8.21 -7.71 19.28
CA GLN A 29 -9.52 -7.43 18.67
C GLN A 29 -9.77 -8.43 17.54
N GLN A 30 -10.56 -9.45 17.83
CA GLN A 30 -11.18 -10.30 16.81
C GLN A 30 -12.05 -9.41 15.91
N HIS A 31 -11.46 -8.89 14.83
CA HIS A 31 -12.22 -8.15 13.83
C HIS A 31 -13.22 -9.11 13.17
N ASN A 32 -14.49 -8.68 13.11
CA ASN A 32 -15.52 -9.44 12.40
C ASN A 32 -15.09 -9.59 10.94
N PRO A 33 -14.91 -10.83 10.42
CA PRO A 33 -14.46 -11.06 9.06
C PRO A 33 -15.54 -10.75 8.01
N ARG A 34 -16.61 -10.05 8.39
CA ARG A 34 -17.69 -9.60 7.53
C ARG A 34 -17.79 -8.08 7.65
N TRP A 35 -18.24 -7.46 6.56
CA TRP A 35 -18.67 -6.07 6.57
C TRP A 35 -19.78 -5.84 7.59
N THR A 36 -19.72 -4.73 8.32
CA THR A 36 -20.73 -4.33 9.30
C THR A 36 -22.00 -3.81 8.63
N THR A 37 -21.88 -3.21 7.45
CA THR A 37 -23.03 -2.70 6.67
C THR A 37 -23.24 -3.48 5.37
N ARG A 38 -24.48 -3.48 4.88
CA ARG A 38 -24.86 -3.98 3.55
C ARG A 38 -24.82 -2.83 2.52
N MET A 39 -24.81 -3.12 1.22
CA MET A 39 -24.68 -2.09 0.16
C MET A 39 -25.91 -1.18 0.01
N GLY A 40 -27.12 -1.67 0.25
CA GLY A 40 -28.34 -0.86 0.15
C GLY A 40 -28.89 -0.36 1.49
N GLN A 41 -28.19 -0.62 2.60
CA GLN A 41 -28.74 -0.36 3.92
C GLN A 41 -28.39 1.06 4.39
N CYS A 42 -29.42 1.80 4.81
CA CYS A 42 -29.31 3.14 5.39
C CYS A 42 -29.39 3.14 6.93
N ASP A 43 -29.55 1.96 7.54
CA ASP A 43 -29.61 1.83 8.99
C ASP A 43 -28.22 2.04 9.63
N PRO A 44 -28.18 2.42 10.91
CA PRO A 44 -26.94 2.50 11.68
C PRO A 44 -26.08 1.24 11.51
N PRO A 45 -24.75 1.37 11.39
CA PRO A 45 -23.96 2.59 11.63
C PRO A 45 -23.90 3.60 10.48
N ALA A 46 -24.56 3.37 9.34
CA ALA A 46 -24.53 4.31 8.23
C ALA A 46 -25.32 5.60 8.55
N THR A 47 -24.76 6.77 8.19
CA THR A 47 -25.45 8.06 8.32
C THR A 47 -25.87 8.62 6.96
N CYS A 48 -26.88 9.49 6.94
CA CYS A 48 -27.29 10.19 5.72
C CYS A 48 -26.15 11.05 5.14
N GLU A 49 -25.29 11.60 5.99
CA GLU A 49 -24.12 12.37 5.57
C GLU A 49 -23.11 11.51 4.79
N GLN A 50 -22.81 10.30 5.27
CA GLN A 50 -21.93 9.37 4.56
C GLN A 50 -22.51 8.96 3.20
N TRP A 51 -23.83 8.76 3.11
CA TRP A 51 -24.52 8.53 1.84
C TRP A 51 -24.42 9.72 0.90
N ALA A 52 -24.75 10.92 1.36
CA ALA A 52 -24.62 12.14 0.57
C ALA A 52 -23.18 12.33 0.07
N PHE A 53 -22.19 12.18 0.94
CA PHE A 53 -20.79 12.32 0.56
C PHE A 53 -20.37 11.28 -0.48
N SER A 54 -20.80 10.03 -0.32
CA SER A 54 -20.49 8.95 -1.27
C SER A 54 -21.23 9.10 -2.61
N CYS A 55 -22.43 9.69 -2.63
CA CYS A 55 -23.18 9.95 -3.85
C CYS A 55 -22.64 11.17 -4.62
N PHE A 56 -22.33 12.26 -3.91
CA PHE A 56 -21.99 13.55 -4.53
C PHE A 56 -20.48 13.80 -4.67
N CYS A 57 -19.63 13.21 -3.82
CA CYS A 57 -18.18 13.15 -4.03
C CYS A 57 -17.61 11.76 -3.71
N HIS A 58 -17.98 10.77 -4.51
CA HIS A 58 -17.52 9.39 -4.39
C HIS A 58 -15.98 9.27 -4.30
N GLN A 59 -15.23 9.99 -5.13
CA GLN A 59 -13.76 9.94 -5.11
C GLN A 59 -13.18 10.57 -3.84
N CYS A 60 -13.76 11.67 -3.34
CA CYS A 60 -13.37 12.25 -2.05
C CYS A 60 -13.64 11.26 -0.91
N ALA A 61 -14.81 10.62 -0.92
CA ALA A 61 -15.20 9.66 0.10
C ALA A 61 -14.30 8.43 0.10
N ALA A 62 -13.95 7.89 -1.07
CA ALA A 62 -12.99 6.80 -1.20
C ALA A 62 -11.59 7.22 -0.70
N ALA A 63 -11.12 8.41 -1.09
CA ALA A 63 -9.82 8.93 -0.67
C ALA A 63 -9.73 9.16 0.84
N LYS A 64 -10.76 9.77 1.43
CA LYS A 64 -10.91 9.94 2.88
C LYS A 64 -10.93 8.58 3.58
N SER A 65 -11.66 7.61 3.03
CA SER A 65 -11.77 6.30 3.66
C SER A 65 -10.44 5.56 3.69
N LYS A 66 -9.66 5.64 2.61
CA LYS A 66 -8.31 5.08 2.58
C LYS A 66 -7.38 5.80 3.56
N THR A 67 -7.39 7.13 3.55
CA THR A 67 -6.64 7.97 4.50
C THR A 67 -6.96 7.60 5.95
N LEU A 68 -8.23 7.36 6.29
CA LEU A 68 -8.63 6.92 7.63
C LEU A 68 -8.14 5.51 7.97
N THR A 69 -7.91 4.67 6.97
CA THR A 69 -7.46 3.29 7.17
C THR A 69 -5.98 3.22 7.47
N ASP A 70 -5.16 3.91 6.69
CA ASP A 70 -3.70 3.75 6.74
C ASP A 70 -2.95 5.06 7.02
N GLY A 71 -3.63 6.19 7.18
CA GLY A 71 -3.01 7.49 7.43
C GLY A 71 -2.24 8.06 6.24
N SER A 72 -2.42 7.54 5.02
CA SER A 72 -1.84 8.10 3.81
C SER A 72 -2.46 9.45 3.44
N ASP A 73 -1.80 10.21 2.56
CA ASP A 73 -2.27 11.55 2.20
C ASP A 73 -3.57 11.52 1.38
N ILE A 74 -4.52 12.41 1.70
CA ILE A 74 -5.83 12.42 1.05
C ILE A 74 -5.77 12.85 -0.41
N CYS A 75 -4.87 13.77 -0.78
CA CYS A 75 -4.70 14.21 -2.16
C CYS A 75 -4.08 13.09 -2.98
N TYR A 76 -3.05 12.42 -2.45
CA TYR A 76 -2.50 11.21 -3.07
C TYR A 76 -3.60 10.16 -3.30
N ASN A 77 -4.42 9.85 -2.30
CA ASN A 77 -5.50 8.88 -2.46
C ASN A 77 -6.56 9.34 -3.47
N PHE A 78 -6.83 10.64 -3.57
CA PHE A 78 -7.78 11.18 -4.52
C PHE A 78 -7.30 11.05 -5.98
N PHE A 79 -6.02 11.31 -6.25
CA PHE A 79 -5.48 11.30 -7.62
C PHE A 79 -4.94 9.93 -8.05
N CYS A 80 -4.48 9.11 -7.11
CA CYS A 80 -3.67 7.94 -7.41
C CYS A 80 -4.32 6.61 -7.00
N TRP A 81 -5.49 6.63 -6.35
CA TRP A 81 -6.22 5.41 -6.01
C TRP A 81 -7.58 5.34 -6.69
N HIS A 82 -7.82 4.19 -7.32
CA HIS A 82 -9.15 3.85 -7.79
C HIS A 82 -10.00 3.38 -6.61
N TRP A 83 -11.26 3.81 -6.52
CA TRP A 83 -12.14 3.47 -5.39
C TRP A 83 -12.33 1.95 -5.22
N ILE A 84 -12.36 1.20 -6.33
CA ILE A 84 -12.42 -0.27 -6.31
C ILE A 84 -11.15 -0.88 -5.68
N GLY A 85 -9.97 -0.35 -6.05
CA GLY A 85 -8.71 -0.74 -5.42
C GLY A 85 -8.71 -0.43 -3.93
N GLY A 86 -9.23 0.74 -3.53
CA GLY A 86 -9.36 1.14 -2.14
C GLY A 86 -10.24 0.19 -1.31
N MET A 87 -11.35 -0.28 -1.88
CA MET A 87 -12.23 -1.26 -1.24
C MET A 87 -11.52 -2.59 -0.98
N SER A 88 -10.83 -3.14 -1.99
CA SER A 88 -10.06 -4.38 -1.85
C SER A 88 -8.91 -4.24 -0.85
N TYR A 89 -8.22 -3.10 -0.86
CA TYR A 89 -7.21 -2.75 0.13
C TYR A 89 -7.79 -2.81 1.55
N VAL A 90 -8.86 -2.09 1.81
CA VAL A 90 -9.51 -2.04 3.14
C VAL A 90 -10.08 -3.36 3.59
N ARG A 91 -10.72 -4.08 2.67
CA ARG A 91 -11.20 -5.43 2.94
C ARG A 91 -10.06 -6.30 3.49
N ARG A 92 -8.88 -6.25 2.86
CA ARG A 92 -7.72 -7.00 3.32
C ARG A 92 -7.19 -6.47 4.66
N GLU A 93 -6.99 -5.16 4.79
CA GLU A 93 -6.42 -4.58 6.02
C GLU A 93 -7.28 -4.91 7.26
N TYR A 94 -8.60 -4.94 7.13
CA TYR A 94 -9.51 -5.33 8.23
C TYR A 94 -9.83 -6.84 8.29
N GLY A 95 -9.19 -7.69 7.49
CA GLY A 95 -9.42 -9.14 7.48
C GLY A 95 -10.85 -9.55 7.08
N ILE A 96 -11.52 -8.76 6.25
CA ILE A 96 -12.88 -9.02 5.78
C ILE A 96 -12.83 -10.05 4.64
N LYS A 97 -13.64 -11.10 4.74
CA LYS A 97 -13.77 -12.15 3.71
C LYS A 97 -14.50 -11.60 2.48
N GLY A 98 -13.97 -11.92 1.30
CA GLY A 98 -14.53 -11.57 0.00
C GLY A 98 -13.50 -11.77 -1.09
N SER A 99 -13.94 -11.81 -2.35
CA SER A 99 -13.04 -11.88 -3.50
C SER A 99 -12.84 -10.50 -4.12
N CYS A 100 -11.73 -10.32 -4.85
CA CYS A 100 -11.50 -9.11 -5.63
C CYS A 100 -12.57 -8.92 -6.73
N GLY A 101 -13.11 -10.02 -7.28
CA GLY A 101 -14.21 -9.98 -8.24
C GLY A 101 -15.49 -9.41 -7.64
N ASP A 102 -15.82 -9.76 -6.40
CA ASP A 102 -16.96 -9.17 -5.68
C ASP A 102 -16.76 -7.66 -5.54
N ASP A 103 -15.58 -7.22 -5.10
CA ASP A 103 -15.26 -5.79 -4.93
C ASP A 103 -15.40 -5.02 -6.25
N LEU A 104 -14.93 -5.60 -7.37
CA LEU A 104 -15.07 -5.05 -8.71
C LEU A 104 -16.53 -4.92 -9.11
N MET A 105 -17.30 -6.00 -9.03
CA MET A 105 -18.71 -6.00 -9.45
C MET A 105 -19.53 -5.04 -8.59
N CYS A 106 -19.30 -5.01 -7.28
CA CYS A 106 -20.00 -4.10 -6.37
C CYS A 106 -19.65 -2.63 -6.65
N GLY A 107 -18.38 -2.35 -6.95
CA GLY A 107 -17.91 -1.03 -7.37
C GLY A 107 -18.55 -0.57 -8.68
N LEU A 108 -18.77 -1.47 -9.63
CA LEU A 108 -19.37 -1.18 -10.94
C LEU A 108 -20.89 -1.01 -10.87
N PHE A 109 -21.61 -1.86 -10.12
CA PHE A 109 -23.08 -1.83 -10.09
C PHE A 109 -23.67 -0.74 -9.19
N CYS A 110 -23.04 -0.46 -8.05
CA CYS A 110 -23.44 0.68 -7.23
C CYS A 110 -22.22 1.29 -6.53
N MET A 111 -21.50 2.13 -7.27
CA MET A 111 -20.34 2.86 -6.76
C MET A 111 -20.65 3.62 -5.45
N PRO A 112 -21.74 4.42 -5.33
CA PRO A 112 -22.03 5.13 -4.08
C PRO A 112 -22.29 4.19 -2.89
N CYS A 113 -22.98 3.07 -3.13
CA CYS A 113 -23.24 2.05 -2.12
C CYS A 113 -21.95 1.44 -1.57
N THR A 114 -21.04 1.10 -2.49
CA THR A 114 -19.75 0.48 -2.16
C THR A 114 -18.86 1.44 -1.40
N ILE A 115 -18.77 2.70 -1.85
CA ILE A 115 -17.96 3.73 -1.19
C ILE A 115 -18.54 4.13 0.16
N ARG A 116 -19.87 4.19 0.30
CA ARG A 116 -20.50 4.43 1.59
C ARG A 116 -20.22 3.29 2.56
N ARG A 117 -20.31 2.04 2.11
CA ARG A 117 -19.96 0.84 2.90
C ARG A 117 -18.52 0.90 3.36
N PHE A 118 -17.61 1.18 2.43
CA PHE A 118 -16.20 1.41 2.69
C PHE A 118 -16.02 2.49 3.76
N TYR A 119 -16.63 3.67 3.58
CA TYR A 119 -16.47 4.79 4.49
C TYR A 119 -17.02 4.51 5.90
N THR A 120 -18.20 3.87 5.98
CA THR A 120 -18.78 3.48 7.28
C THR A 120 -17.89 2.48 8.02
N GLU A 121 -17.30 1.53 7.29
CA GLU A 121 -16.47 0.47 7.87
C GLU A 121 -15.20 1.05 8.51
N VAL A 122 -14.52 1.97 7.82
CA VAL A 122 -13.29 2.57 8.32
C VAL A 122 -13.52 3.47 9.53
N GLU A 123 -14.63 4.22 9.56
CA GLU A 123 -14.98 5.03 10.73
C GLU A 123 -15.33 4.15 11.93
N THR A 124 -15.96 3.00 11.68
CA THR A 124 -16.35 2.06 12.75
C THR A 124 -15.14 1.31 13.30
N ARG A 125 -14.23 0.83 12.44
CA ARG A 125 -13.09 -0.01 12.85
C ARG A 125 -11.86 0.77 13.28
N LYS A 126 -11.77 2.06 12.91
CA LYS A 126 -10.63 2.96 13.17
C LYS A 126 -9.36 2.55 12.42
N THR A 127 -8.42 3.48 12.38
CA THR A 127 -7.15 3.37 11.66
C THR A 127 -6.33 2.16 12.09
N ILE A 128 -5.78 1.47 11.09
CA ILE A 128 -4.81 0.39 11.30
C ILE A 128 -3.42 1.01 11.34
N PRO A 129 -2.60 0.73 12.36
CA PRO A 129 -1.23 1.18 12.37
C PRO A 129 -0.49 0.58 11.17
N LEU A 130 0.03 1.45 10.30
CA LEU A 130 0.90 1.05 9.21
C LEU A 130 2.10 0.25 9.73
N LEU A 131 2.57 -0.71 8.92
CA LEU A 131 3.84 -1.40 9.08
C LEU A 131 5.02 -0.42 8.90
N ARG A 132 5.22 0.49 9.85
CA ARG A 132 6.42 1.34 9.92
C ARG A 132 7.60 0.48 10.35
N GLY A 133 8.35 -0.03 9.37
CA GLY A 133 9.52 -0.87 9.59
C GLY A 133 10.67 -0.51 8.66
N GLY A 134 11.84 -0.22 9.25
CA GLY A 134 13.09 0.04 8.54
C GLY A 134 13.40 1.53 8.35
N PRO A 135 14.41 1.87 7.52
CA PRO A 135 14.82 3.26 7.31
C PRO A 135 13.70 4.10 6.68
N ASP A 136 13.55 5.34 7.15
CA ASP A 136 12.58 6.34 6.67
C ASP A 136 12.93 6.91 5.27
N GLU A 137 13.87 6.29 4.55
CA GLU A 137 14.45 6.76 3.30
C GLU A 137 14.46 5.64 2.25
N TRP A 138 14.38 6.03 0.98
CA TRP A 138 14.54 5.14 -0.16
C TRP A 138 15.94 4.52 -0.18
N GLN A 139 16.04 3.22 -0.45
CA GLN A 139 17.34 2.54 -0.57
C GLN A 139 18.01 2.76 -1.91
N THR A 140 17.23 3.11 -2.94
CA THR A 140 17.74 3.41 -4.27
C THR A 140 17.28 4.80 -4.68
N THR A 141 18.12 5.51 -5.46
CA THR A 141 17.72 6.78 -6.05
C THR A 141 16.69 6.55 -7.16
N LEU A 142 15.89 7.56 -7.46
CA LEU A 142 14.85 7.50 -8.49
C LEU A 142 15.39 7.02 -9.85
N PHE A 143 16.56 7.51 -10.25
CA PHE A 143 17.20 7.22 -11.53
C PHE A 143 18.17 6.02 -11.50
N ALA A 144 18.18 5.22 -10.42
CA ALA A 144 19.00 4.02 -10.34
C ALA A 144 18.48 2.85 -11.20
N CYS A 145 17.46 3.06 -12.04
CA CYS A 145 16.91 1.98 -12.85
C CYS A 145 17.86 1.55 -13.98
N GLY A 146 18.04 0.23 -14.11
CA GLY A 146 18.71 -0.33 -15.27
C GLY A 146 17.88 -0.11 -16.55
N CYS A 147 18.55 -0.13 -17.71
CA CYS A 147 17.92 0.00 -19.02
C CYS A 147 16.73 -0.96 -19.19
N CYS A 148 16.88 -2.23 -18.77
CA CYS A 148 15.82 -3.23 -18.85
C CYS A 148 14.60 -2.91 -17.97
N GLU A 149 14.80 -2.38 -16.76
CA GLU A 149 13.71 -2.04 -15.85
C GLU A 149 12.93 -0.84 -16.36
N PHE A 150 13.65 0.16 -16.89
CA PHE A 150 13.05 1.33 -17.53
C PHE A 150 12.17 0.89 -18.71
N PHE A 151 12.70 0.08 -19.64
CA PHE A 151 11.91 -0.40 -20.77
C PHE A 151 10.75 -1.29 -20.35
N GLN A 152 10.91 -2.12 -19.32
CA GLN A 152 9.81 -2.91 -18.78
C GLN A 152 8.68 -2.00 -18.26
N ALA A 153 9.02 -0.96 -17.49
CA ALA A 153 8.05 -0.01 -16.98
C ALA A 153 7.38 0.79 -18.11
N VAL A 154 8.12 1.16 -19.17
CA VAL A 154 7.57 1.85 -20.34
C VAL A 154 6.62 0.96 -21.15
N LEU A 155 7.02 -0.29 -21.40
CA LEU A 155 6.28 -1.20 -22.28
C LEU A 155 5.12 -1.89 -21.58
N CYS A 156 5.24 -2.18 -20.29
CA CYS A 156 4.19 -2.76 -19.47
C CYS A 156 4.19 -2.11 -18.08
N PRO A 157 3.61 -0.91 -17.90
CA PRO A 157 3.56 -0.25 -16.59
C PRO A 157 2.88 -1.10 -15.53
N PHE A 158 1.84 -1.86 -15.88
CA PHE A 158 1.11 -2.71 -14.95
C PHE A 158 1.94 -3.89 -14.42
N CYS A 159 2.96 -4.35 -15.15
CA CYS A 159 3.78 -5.48 -14.74
C CYS A 159 4.59 -5.18 -13.46
N PRO A 160 5.51 -4.19 -13.42
CA PRO A 160 6.22 -3.84 -12.20
C PRO A 160 5.29 -3.30 -11.11
N ALA A 161 4.17 -2.68 -11.48
CA ALA A 161 3.16 -2.22 -10.54
C ALA A 161 2.51 -3.38 -9.77
N ALA A 162 2.06 -4.40 -10.51
CA ALA A 162 1.54 -5.63 -9.96
C ALA A 162 2.60 -6.31 -9.11
N THR A 163 3.83 -6.51 -9.63
CA THR A 163 4.92 -7.11 -8.85
C THR A 163 5.16 -6.37 -7.53
N ALA A 164 5.26 -5.04 -7.53
CA ALA A 164 5.41 -4.25 -6.32
C ALA A 164 4.24 -4.46 -5.35
N LYS A 165 2.99 -4.46 -5.84
CA LYS A 165 1.81 -4.74 -5.02
C LYS A 165 1.87 -6.13 -4.38
N GLN A 166 2.22 -7.15 -5.17
CA GLN A 166 2.33 -8.54 -4.71
C GLN A 166 3.36 -8.69 -3.59
N LEU A 167 4.47 -7.95 -3.68
CA LEU A 167 5.52 -7.92 -2.66
C LEU A 167 5.05 -7.21 -1.39
N LEU A 168 4.32 -6.10 -1.53
CA LEU A 168 3.78 -5.36 -0.40
C LEU A 168 2.66 -6.13 0.32
N GLN A 169 1.87 -6.88 -0.45
CA GLN A 169 0.60 -7.46 0.00
C GLN A 169 0.48 -8.90 -0.53
N PRO A 170 1.37 -9.81 -0.08
CA PRO A 170 1.38 -11.18 -0.56
C PRO A 170 0.06 -11.84 -0.17
N ASN A 171 -0.78 -12.14 -1.16
CA ASN A 171 -2.08 -12.77 -0.93
C ASN A 171 -2.21 -14.03 -1.78
N GLN A 172 -2.88 -15.06 -1.26
CA GLN A 172 -3.06 -16.32 -1.98
C GLN A 172 -4.08 -16.21 -3.12
N ASP A 173 -5.01 -15.24 -3.02
CA ASP A 173 -6.10 -15.03 -3.98
C ASP A 173 -5.87 -13.85 -4.94
N MET A 174 -4.62 -13.61 -5.35
CA MET A 174 -4.33 -12.51 -6.26
C MET A 174 -4.85 -12.80 -7.67
N ASP A 175 -5.97 -12.17 -7.99
CA ASP A 175 -6.49 -12.11 -9.35
C ASP A 175 -5.69 -11.05 -10.13
N SER A 176 -4.80 -11.52 -11.01
CA SER A 176 -4.01 -10.65 -11.90
C SER A 176 -4.87 -9.70 -12.71
N CYS A 177 -6.10 -10.10 -13.06
CA CYS A 177 -7.03 -9.24 -13.78
C CYS A 177 -7.47 -8.05 -12.93
N PHE A 178 -7.69 -8.27 -11.63
CA PHE A 178 -8.02 -7.17 -10.71
C PHE A 178 -6.86 -6.19 -10.57
N ASP A 179 -5.63 -6.69 -10.45
CA ASP A 179 -4.45 -5.83 -10.38
C ASP A 179 -4.30 -5.00 -11.66
N TRP A 180 -4.63 -5.54 -12.83
CA TRP A 180 -4.50 -4.78 -14.07
C TRP A 180 -5.62 -3.75 -14.26
N MET A 181 -6.83 -4.04 -13.77
CA MET A 181 -7.99 -3.14 -13.93
C MET A 181 -8.11 -2.09 -12.81
N CYS A 182 -7.67 -2.40 -11.59
CA CYS A 182 -7.95 -1.58 -10.40
C CYS A 182 -6.72 -0.88 -9.83
N LEU A 183 -5.53 -1.21 -10.32
CA LEU A 183 -4.29 -0.57 -9.91
C LEU A 183 -3.95 0.55 -10.88
N ILE A 184 -3.74 1.74 -10.34
CA ILE A 184 -3.21 2.87 -11.10
C ILE A 184 -1.69 2.78 -10.93
N PRO A 185 -0.91 2.44 -11.98
CA PRO A 185 0.54 2.26 -11.83
C PRO A 185 1.26 3.46 -11.21
N PRO A 186 0.90 4.73 -11.55
CA PRO A 186 1.41 5.90 -10.82
C PRO A 186 1.20 5.85 -9.30
N GLY A 187 0.11 5.27 -8.83
CA GLY A 187 -0.18 5.17 -7.40
C GLY A 187 0.73 4.23 -6.64
N ILE A 188 1.40 3.27 -7.29
CA ILE A 188 2.23 2.29 -6.59
C ILE A 188 3.41 2.92 -5.86
N TYR A 189 4.00 3.99 -6.42
CA TYR A 189 5.10 4.70 -5.79
C TYR A 189 4.72 5.22 -4.39
N GLY A 190 3.65 6.02 -4.32
CA GLY A 190 3.16 6.53 -3.04
C GLY A 190 2.67 5.41 -2.11
N GLN A 191 2.17 4.30 -2.67
CA GLN A 191 1.69 3.17 -1.89
C GLN A 191 2.85 2.47 -1.17
N VAL A 192 3.97 2.21 -1.87
CA VAL A 192 5.21 1.68 -1.27
C VAL A 192 5.74 2.65 -0.22
N ARG A 193 5.81 3.94 -0.56
CA ARG A 193 6.30 5.00 0.33
C ARG A 193 5.50 5.04 1.63
N HIS A 194 4.18 5.12 1.53
CA HIS A 194 3.28 5.16 2.69
C HIS A 194 3.34 3.86 3.49
N MET A 195 3.33 2.68 2.85
CA MET A 195 3.37 1.41 3.59
C MET A 195 4.64 1.24 4.41
N TYR A 196 5.80 1.64 3.90
CA TYR A 196 7.07 1.54 4.61
C TYR A 196 7.40 2.79 5.46
N GLY A 197 6.57 3.83 5.43
CA GLY A 197 6.81 5.06 6.18
C GLY A 197 7.97 5.92 5.66
N ILE A 198 8.33 5.77 4.38
CA ILE A 198 9.39 6.56 3.74
C ILE A 198 8.96 8.03 3.69
N LYS A 199 9.82 8.96 4.10
CA LYS A 199 9.52 10.40 4.07
C LYS A 199 9.57 10.91 2.63
N ALA A 200 8.58 11.71 2.27
CA ALA A 200 8.62 12.46 1.01
C ALA A 200 9.54 13.68 1.17
N GLU A 201 10.40 13.91 0.19
CA GLU A 201 11.22 15.10 0.02
C GLU A 201 10.35 16.32 -0.32
N PHE A 202 9.31 16.14 -1.15
CA PHE A 202 8.44 17.22 -1.62
C PHE A 202 7.00 17.12 -1.09
N GLY A 203 6.80 16.42 0.03
CA GLY A 203 5.47 16.21 0.61
C GLY A 203 4.51 15.53 -0.36
N MET A 204 3.24 15.96 -0.39
CA MET A 204 2.21 15.37 -1.26
C MET A 204 2.50 15.53 -2.76
N LEU A 205 3.29 16.55 -3.15
CA LEU A 205 3.60 16.80 -4.56
C LEU A 205 4.44 15.67 -5.14
N GLU A 206 5.31 15.08 -4.32
CA GLU A 206 6.11 13.94 -4.73
C GLU A 206 5.23 12.76 -5.16
N ASP A 207 4.24 12.38 -4.35
CA ASP A 207 3.41 11.21 -4.65
C ASP A 207 2.46 11.43 -5.83
N CYS A 208 2.02 12.67 -6.04
CA CYS A 208 1.08 13.01 -7.11
C CYS A 208 1.80 13.29 -8.43
N CYS A 209 2.92 14.01 -8.40
CA CYS A 209 3.57 14.51 -9.61
C CYS A 209 4.73 13.63 -10.07
N LEU A 210 5.50 13.05 -9.15
CA LEU A 210 6.66 12.23 -9.54
C LEU A 210 6.25 11.01 -10.37
N PRO A 211 5.20 10.27 -10.01
CA PRO A 211 4.75 9.13 -10.81
C PRO A 211 4.02 9.54 -12.09
N VAL A 212 3.69 10.82 -12.28
CA VAL A 212 3.12 11.32 -13.54
C VAL A 212 4.22 11.80 -14.49
N VAL A 213 5.21 12.52 -13.96
CA VAL A 213 6.31 13.11 -14.75
C VAL A 213 7.41 12.08 -15.05
N CYS A 214 7.72 11.22 -14.09
CA CYS A 214 8.81 10.26 -14.16
C CYS A 214 8.33 8.84 -13.86
N TYR A 215 7.17 8.47 -14.40
CA TYR A 215 6.48 7.22 -14.07
C TYR A 215 7.36 5.96 -14.20
N PRO A 216 8.21 5.78 -15.24
CA PRO A 216 8.94 4.52 -15.40
C PRO A 216 9.99 4.35 -14.31
N CYS A 217 10.66 5.43 -13.93
CA CYS A 217 11.66 5.43 -12.88
C CYS A 217 11.01 5.27 -11.49
N ALA A 218 9.91 6.00 -11.25
CA ALA A 218 9.18 5.95 -9.99
C ALA A 218 8.66 4.52 -9.71
N ILE A 219 8.07 3.87 -10.70
CA ILE A 219 7.53 2.52 -10.50
C ILE A 219 8.63 1.46 -10.37
N ALA A 220 9.74 1.63 -11.09
CA ALA A 220 10.90 0.75 -10.94
C ALA A 220 11.56 0.89 -9.56
N GLN A 221 11.70 2.13 -9.06
CA GLN A 221 12.17 2.39 -7.69
C GLN A 221 11.24 1.78 -6.65
N ALA A 222 9.92 1.95 -6.81
CA ALA A 222 8.92 1.36 -5.93
C ALA A 222 9.01 -0.18 -5.88
N ARG A 223 9.19 -0.84 -7.04
CA ARG A 223 9.40 -2.29 -7.11
C ARG A 223 10.68 -2.71 -6.37
N ARG A 224 11.83 -2.09 -6.68
CA ARG A 224 13.12 -2.42 -6.04
C ARG A 224 13.07 -2.23 -4.53
N GLU A 225 12.42 -1.17 -4.06
CA GLU A 225 12.23 -0.93 -2.64
C GLU A 225 11.38 -2.04 -2.01
N ALA A 226 10.27 -2.43 -2.65
CA ALA A 226 9.44 -3.53 -2.17
C ALA A 226 10.21 -4.86 -2.10
N GLU A 227 11.03 -5.17 -3.12
CA GLU A 227 11.90 -6.35 -3.15
C GLU A 227 12.96 -6.30 -2.03
N TRP A 228 13.64 -5.16 -1.89
CA TRP A 228 14.66 -4.99 -0.87
C TRP A 228 14.08 -5.14 0.54
N ARG A 229 12.91 -4.55 0.80
CA ARG A 229 12.23 -4.63 2.11
C ARG A 229 11.77 -6.05 2.41
N LEU A 230 11.28 -6.79 1.42
CA LEU A 230 10.94 -8.21 1.58
C LEU A 230 12.17 -9.04 2.02
N LEU A 231 13.34 -8.76 1.44
CA LEU A 231 14.56 -9.52 1.74
C LEU A 231 15.24 -9.10 3.05
N ASN A 232 15.12 -7.83 3.45
CA ASN A 232 15.91 -7.25 4.55
C ASN A 232 15.10 -6.89 5.80
N THR A 233 13.77 -6.87 5.72
CA THR A 233 12.94 -6.61 6.89
C THR A 233 12.50 -7.95 7.48
N PRO A 234 12.82 -8.27 8.74
CA PRO A 234 12.29 -9.47 9.37
C PRO A 234 10.76 -9.35 9.34
N HIS A 235 10.13 -10.21 8.55
CA HIS A 235 8.69 -10.19 8.36
C HIS A 235 8.01 -10.41 9.71
N VAL A 236 7.52 -9.32 10.32
CA VAL A 236 6.60 -9.37 11.46
C VAL A 236 5.19 -9.73 10.96
N TYR A 237 5.08 -10.61 9.95
CA TYR A 237 3.83 -11.26 9.59
C TYR A 237 3.54 -12.35 10.64
N GLY A 238 3.31 -11.89 11.87
CA GLY A 238 2.58 -12.60 12.92
C GLY A 238 1.07 -12.44 12.76
N MET A 239 0.58 -11.98 11.60
CA MET A 239 -0.84 -12.10 11.25
C MET A 239 -1.09 -13.54 10.80
N THR A 240 -1.31 -14.42 11.78
CA THR A 240 -2.14 -15.62 11.68
C THR A 240 -2.15 -16.26 10.29
N ALA A 241 -1.06 -16.93 9.93
CA ALA A 241 -1.19 -18.15 9.15
C ALA A 241 -1.98 -19.14 10.03
N ALA A 242 -3.30 -19.00 10.02
CA ALA A 242 -4.19 -20.08 10.38
C ALA A 242 -3.89 -21.21 9.40
N GLN A 243 -3.01 -22.12 9.84
CA GLN A 243 -2.90 -23.52 9.48
C GLN A 243 -3.17 -23.87 8.00
N GLY A 244 -2.08 -24.07 7.25
CA GLY A 244 -2.02 -25.19 6.31
C GLY A 244 -2.18 -24.86 4.83
N VAL A 245 -1.23 -24.15 4.22
CA VAL A 245 -0.92 -24.35 2.79
C VAL A 245 0.60 -24.29 2.61
N GLY A 246 1.15 -25.35 2.04
CA GLY A 246 2.58 -25.66 2.02
C GLY A 246 3.47 -24.66 1.28
N GLN A 247 4.73 -24.62 1.73
CA GLN A 247 5.87 -24.00 1.08
C GLN A 247 6.09 -24.62 -0.31
N THR A 248 5.65 -23.97 -1.39
CA THR A 248 6.03 -24.41 -2.76
C THR A 248 6.35 -23.29 -3.74
N VAL A 249 6.51 -22.04 -3.32
CA VAL A 249 6.77 -20.93 -4.26
C VAL A 249 8.03 -20.15 -3.90
N LEU A 250 9.19 -20.79 -4.03
CA LEU A 250 10.49 -20.10 -4.03
C LEU A 250 11.53 -20.77 -4.94
N GLY A 251 11.08 -21.58 -5.91
CA GLY A 251 11.96 -22.43 -6.73
C GLY A 251 12.08 -22.09 -8.22
N LYS A 252 11.44 -21.03 -8.74
CA LYS A 252 11.44 -20.75 -10.20
C LYS A 252 11.58 -19.26 -10.54
N LEU A 253 12.69 -18.66 -10.15
CA LEU A 253 13.24 -17.46 -10.81
C LEU A 253 14.74 -17.67 -11.07
N GLY A 254 15.08 -18.80 -11.70
CA GLY A 254 16.38 -19.00 -12.31
C GLY A 254 16.29 -18.67 -13.80
N VAL A 255 16.41 -17.40 -14.15
CA VAL A 255 16.67 -17.00 -15.55
C VAL A 255 18.14 -17.29 -15.82
N SER A 256 18.41 -18.42 -16.45
CA SER A 256 19.71 -18.71 -17.05
C SER A 256 19.91 -17.75 -18.22
N MET A 257 20.77 -16.75 -18.06
CA MET A 257 21.38 -16.06 -19.20
C MET A 257 22.45 -16.99 -19.78
N GLN A 258 22.15 -17.62 -20.91
CA GLN A 258 23.11 -18.09 -21.89
C GLN A 258 22.95 -17.26 -23.16
#